data_AF-A0A956Z7A0-F1
#
_entry.id   AF-A0A956Z7A0-F1
#
_cell.length_a   1.000
_cell.length_b   1.000
_cell.length_c   1.000
_cell.angle_alpha   90.00
_cell.angle_beta   90.00
_cell.angle_gamma   90.00
#
_symmetry.space_group_name_H-M   'P 1'
#
loop_
_entity.id
_entity.type
_entity.pdbx_description
1 polymer ?
#
loop_
_entity_poly.entity_id
_entity_poly.type
_entity_poly.pdbx_seq_one_letter_code
_entity_poly.pdbx_strand_id
1 'polypeptide(L)'
;MPPEFAKEYQIPPAMAFEDRNQPEGDQKDFPTSLPIDEWCHAKLRANTSRVLPWVKGVAVLGALVVSLGIGYVVADVLKTLPDVTVLEDFRPLESSRIYDRYGKLLANIQGDEDRAVVALDDMSHFVKKAVLAIEDTRFYRHNGIDFRGTLRAVVTNFQADGHVQGGSTVTQQLVKNLFLTPEKSYIRKLKEAALSAKVERRYSKDRILELYLNQVYFGNQSYGIEKAARRYFKKSARQLNLGESAVLAGLLKAPEGLSPYNYPKAAKARKEEVLAKMFELGYITEPQYRRALKDKIVLNDRKAKYANHPYFVTYLIQELEAMYGADVLRHG
;
A
#
# COMPACT_ATOMS: atom_id res chain seq x y z
N MET A 1 -23.00 66.48 -50.60
CA MET A 1 -24.39 66.89 -50.89
C MET A 1 -25.31 65.72 -50.54
N PRO A 2 -26.49 66.00 -49.95
CA PRO A 2 -27.08 65.31 -48.78
C PRO A 2 -28.41 64.61 -49.22
N PRO A 3 -29.51 64.35 -48.44
CA PRO A 3 -30.05 64.94 -47.18
C PRO A 3 -30.23 63.90 -46.04
N GLU A 4 -30.35 64.22 -44.73
CA GLU A 4 -31.12 65.23 -43.97
C GLU A 4 -32.52 64.76 -43.50
N PHE A 5 -32.93 65.28 -42.34
CA PHE A 5 -34.22 65.25 -41.60
C PHE A 5 -34.35 64.21 -40.46
N ALA A 6 -34.10 64.55 -39.19
CA ALA A 6 -34.68 65.54 -38.26
C ALA A 6 -35.78 64.94 -37.36
N LYS A 7 -35.57 64.97 -36.03
CA LYS A 7 -36.35 65.80 -35.10
C LYS A 7 -35.84 65.71 -33.67
N GLU A 8 -35.71 66.89 -33.11
CA GLU A 8 -35.41 67.30 -31.75
C GLU A 8 -36.56 66.94 -30.79
N TYR A 9 -36.24 66.47 -29.57
CA TYR A 9 -37.22 66.36 -28.49
C TYR A 9 -36.62 66.91 -27.19
N GLN A 10 -37.10 68.09 -26.81
CA GLN A 10 -36.87 68.74 -25.52
C GLN A 10 -37.69 68.05 -24.43
N ILE A 11 -37.10 67.83 -23.26
CA ILE A 11 -37.79 67.38 -22.05
C ILE A 11 -37.71 68.51 -20.99
N PRO A 12 -38.84 68.87 -20.34
CA PRO A 12 -39.08 70.12 -19.60
C PRO A 12 -38.33 70.29 -18.25
N PRO A 13 -38.35 71.50 -17.66
CA PRO A 13 -37.62 71.83 -16.43
C PRO A 13 -38.14 71.09 -15.19
N ALA A 14 -37.22 70.88 -14.24
CA ALA A 14 -37.47 70.23 -12.96
C ALA A 14 -38.56 70.95 -12.16
N MET A 15 -39.63 70.23 -11.81
CA MET A 15 -40.58 70.65 -10.78
C MET A 15 -39.92 70.51 -9.40
N ALA A 16 -40.02 71.59 -8.63
CA ALA A 16 -39.71 71.64 -7.21
C ALA A 16 -40.61 70.68 -6.43
N PHE A 17 -40.00 69.83 -5.60
CA PHE A 17 -40.64 69.21 -4.46
C PHE A 17 -40.03 69.83 -3.20
N GLU A 18 -40.76 70.78 -2.63
CA GLU A 18 -40.68 71.09 -1.21
C GLU A 18 -41.28 69.89 -0.46
N ASP A 19 -40.49 69.24 0.40
CA ASP A 19 -41.08 68.53 1.52
C ASP A 19 -40.39 68.93 2.82
N ARG A 20 -41.24 69.44 3.70
CA ARG A 20 -40.98 69.86 5.07
C ARG A 20 -40.83 68.59 5.89
N ASN A 21 -39.76 68.51 6.69
CA ASN A 21 -39.80 68.05 8.09
C ASN A 21 -38.37 67.70 8.52
N GLN A 22 -37.76 68.68 9.17
CA GLN A 22 -36.53 68.55 9.93
C GLN A 22 -36.96 68.27 11.39
N PRO A 23 -36.63 67.12 12.00
CA PRO A 23 -36.66 67.02 13.45
C PRO A 23 -35.33 67.51 14.02
N GLU A 24 -35.47 68.34 15.05
CA GLU A 24 -34.43 68.97 15.85
C GLU A 24 -33.39 67.96 16.36
N GLY A 25 -32.12 68.37 16.31
CA GLY A 25 -31.00 67.57 16.77
C GLY A 25 -30.91 67.51 18.28
N ASP A 26 -30.93 66.29 18.82
CA ASP A 26 -30.48 65.98 20.17
C ASP A 26 -28.96 65.77 20.11
N GLN A 27 -28.22 66.83 20.44
CA GLN A 27 -26.76 66.87 20.43
C GLN A 27 -26.24 66.03 21.60
N LYS A 28 -26.04 64.72 21.37
CA LYS A 28 -25.36 63.85 22.34
C LYS A 28 -23.87 64.17 22.36
N ASP A 29 -23.43 64.66 23.51
CA ASP A 29 -22.04 64.90 23.88
C ASP A 29 -21.15 63.72 23.50
N PHE A 30 -20.21 63.96 22.59
CA PHE A 30 -19.08 63.07 22.36
C PHE A 30 -18.03 63.34 23.44
N PRO A 31 -17.62 62.33 24.25
CA PRO A 31 -16.56 62.53 25.21
C PRO A 31 -15.24 62.79 24.47
N THR A 32 -14.71 64.00 24.63
CA THR A 32 -13.36 64.40 24.25
C THR A 32 -12.36 63.80 25.24
N SER A 33 -11.60 62.80 24.79
CA SER A 33 -10.25 62.38 25.24
C SER A 33 -10.06 60.87 25.43
N LEU A 34 -10.28 60.08 24.38
CA LEU A 34 -9.47 58.87 24.14
C LEU A 34 -9.10 58.84 22.66
N PRO A 35 -7.84 58.49 22.30
CA PRO A 35 -7.37 58.55 20.93
C PRO A 35 -8.10 57.51 20.06
N ILE A 36 -8.38 57.88 18.80
CA ILE A 36 -9.26 57.15 17.87
C ILE A 36 -8.79 55.70 17.61
N ASP A 37 -7.51 55.43 17.81
CA ASP A 37 -6.89 54.11 17.74
C ASP A 37 -7.38 53.16 18.84
N GLU A 38 -7.55 53.64 20.09
CA GLU A 38 -8.07 52.82 21.19
C GLU A 38 -9.52 52.39 20.97
N TRP A 39 -10.36 53.27 20.39
CA TRP A 39 -11.76 52.95 20.10
C TRP A 39 -11.90 51.92 18.95
N CYS A 40 -11.09 52.06 17.90
CA CYS A 40 -11.05 51.09 16.80
C CYS A 40 -10.51 49.72 17.26
N HIS A 41 -9.46 49.68 18.09
CA HIS A 41 -8.95 48.43 18.65
C HIS A 41 -9.92 47.78 19.66
N ALA A 42 -10.65 48.56 20.46
CA ALA A 42 -11.65 48.05 21.40
C ALA A 42 -12.87 47.46 20.69
N LYS A 43 -13.37 48.11 19.63
CA LYS A 43 -14.55 47.65 18.87
C LYS A 43 -14.25 46.42 18.00
N LEU A 44 -13.03 46.35 17.43
CA LEU A 44 -12.53 45.14 16.74
C LEU A 44 -12.34 43.97 17.71
N ARG A 45 -11.81 44.19 18.92
CA ARG A 45 -11.71 43.17 19.99
C ARG A 45 -13.07 42.71 20.52
N ALA A 46 -14.05 43.60 20.61
CA ALA A 46 -15.41 43.28 21.08
C ALA A 46 -16.24 42.49 20.06
N ASN A 47 -16.03 42.68 18.75
CA ASN A 47 -16.71 41.90 17.72
C ASN A 47 -16.06 40.53 17.49
N THR A 48 -14.72 40.46 17.55
CA THR A 48 -13.98 39.19 17.44
C THR A 48 -14.24 38.25 18.62
N SER A 49 -14.43 38.75 19.85
CA SER A 49 -14.78 37.92 21.02
C SER A 49 -16.17 37.28 20.95
N ARG A 50 -17.11 37.90 20.21
CA ARG A 50 -18.48 37.39 20.01
C ARG A 50 -18.58 36.40 18.86
N VAL A 51 -17.75 36.51 17.82
CA VAL A 51 -17.75 35.63 16.64
C VAL A 51 -16.89 34.38 16.84
N LEU A 52 -15.80 34.48 17.60
CA LEU A 52 -14.89 33.37 17.89
C LEU A 52 -15.53 32.11 18.52
N PRO A 53 -16.49 32.18 19.48
CA PRO A 53 -17.14 30.98 20.01
C PRO A 53 -18.02 30.28 18.95
N TRP A 54 -18.62 31.02 18.02
CA TRP A 54 -19.39 30.45 16.91
C TRP A 54 -18.48 29.76 15.89
N VAL A 55 -17.37 30.39 15.52
CA VAL A 55 -16.36 29.77 14.63
C VAL A 55 -15.80 28.49 15.25
N LYS A 56 -15.47 28.50 16.56
CA LYS A 56 -15.04 27.31 17.30
C LYS A 56 -16.15 26.25 17.36
N GLY A 57 -17.40 26.66 17.61
CA GLY A 57 -18.55 25.76 17.64
C GLY A 57 -18.81 25.07 16.30
N VAL A 58 -18.76 25.81 15.19
CA VAL A 58 -18.87 25.27 13.82
C VAL A 58 -17.70 24.34 13.50
N ALA A 59 -16.47 24.70 13.88
CA ALA A 59 -15.30 23.85 13.67
C ALA A 59 -15.41 22.53 14.46
N VAL A 60 -15.86 22.57 15.72
CA VAL A 60 -16.07 21.38 16.55
C VAL A 60 -17.20 20.51 15.97
N LEU A 61 -18.31 21.11 15.57
CA LEU A 61 -19.42 20.39 14.94
C LEU A 61 -18.98 19.75 13.61
N GLY A 62 -18.23 20.47 12.78
CA GLY A 62 -17.66 19.95 11.55
C GLY A 62 -16.72 18.77 11.80
N ALA A 63 -15.82 18.88 12.79
CA ALA A 63 -14.94 17.77 13.18
C ALA A 63 -15.72 16.54 13.70
N LEU A 64 -16.82 16.76 14.42
CA LEU A 64 -17.68 15.69 14.92
C LEU A 64 -18.43 14.98 13.79
N VAL A 65 -18.98 15.72 12.82
CA VAL A 65 -19.62 15.16 11.62
C VAL A 65 -18.61 14.36 10.79
N VAL A 66 -17.40 14.89 10.58
CA VAL A 66 -16.32 14.16 9.89
C VAL A 66 -15.95 12.88 10.65
N SER A 67 -15.84 12.95 11.98
CA SER A 67 -15.53 11.78 12.82
C SER A 67 -16.61 10.71 12.75
N LEU A 68 -17.88 11.10 12.76
CA LEU A 68 -19.02 10.19 12.57
C LEU A 68 -19.00 9.57 11.16
N GLY A 69 -18.70 10.36 10.13
CA GLY A 69 -18.56 9.86 8.76
C GLY A 69 -17.44 8.84 8.63
N ILE A 70 -16.27 9.11 9.20
CA ILE A 70 -15.15 8.15 9.26
C ILE A 70 -15.57 6.90 10.03
N GLY A 71 -16.22 7.06 11.18
CA GLY A 71 -16.72 5.94 12.00
C GLY A 71 -17.70 5.04 11.24
N TYR A 72 -18.61 5.64 10.46
CA TYR A 72 -19.53 4.92 9.59
C TYR A 72 -18.79 4.12 8.52
N VAL A 73 -17.84 4.75 7.81
CA VAL A 73 -17.02 4.07 6.78
C VAL A 73 -16.22 2.91 7.37
N VAL A 74 -15.61 3.10 8.54
CA VAL A 74 -14.88 2.03 9.25
C VAL A 74 -15.84 0.89 9.61
N ALA A 75 -17.00 1.19 10.18
CA ALA A 75 -17.98 0.17 10.56
C ALA A 75 -18.50 -0.62 9.36
N ASP A 76 -18.76 0.05 8.24
CA ASP A 76 -19.16 -0.58 6.98
C ASP A 76 -18.06 -1.51 6.42
N VAL A 77 -16.82 -1.02 6.41
CA VAL A 77 -15.64 -1.81 6.02
C VAL A 77 -15.49 -3.06 6.89
N LEU A 78 -15.64 -2.93 8.21
CA LEU A 78 -15.52 -4.05 9.15
C LEU A 78 -16.60 -5.12 8.93
N LYS A 79 -17.81 -4.73 8.52
CA LYS A 79 -18.91 -5.66 8.19
C LYS A 79 -18.67 -6.42 6.88
N THR A 80 -17.93 -5.84 5.95
CA THR A 80 -17.65 -6.44 4.63
C THR A 80 -16.35 -7.24 4.59
N LEU A 81 -15.67 -7.42 5.73
CA LEU A 81 -14.43 -8.18 5.78
C LEU A 81 -14.68 -9.68 5.58
N PRO A 82 -13.87 -10.35 4.74
CA PRO A 82 -13.96 -11.79 4.58
C PRO A 82 -13.64 -12.53 5.89
N ASP A 83 -14.10 -13.77 5.96
CA ASP A 83 -13.74 -14.63 7.07
C ASP A 83 -12.28 -15.10 6.92
N VAL A 84 -11.53 -15.04 8.02
CA VAL A 84 -10.10 -15.41 8.04
C VAL A 84 -9.90 -16.82 8.59
N THR A 85 -10.96 -17.48 9.04
CA THR A 85 -10.96 -18.91 9.45
C THR A 85 -10.56 -19.83 8.29
N VAL A 86 -10.73 -19.39 7.05
CA VAL A 86 -10.28 -20.11 5.83
C VAL A 86 -8.77 -20.39 5.81
N LEU A 87 -7.96 -19.74 6.66
CA LEU A 87 -6.53 -20.01 6.78
C LEU A 87 -6.20 -21.19 7.72
N GLU A 88 -7.18 -21.72 8.45
CA GLU A 88 -7.02 -22.95 9.26
C GLU A 88 -6.69 -24.12 8.34
N ASP A 89 -7.53 -24.32 7.32
CA ASP A 89 -7.35 -25.31 6.25
C ASP A 89 -6.70 -24.69 5.01
N PHE A 90 -5.65 -23.88 5.19
CA PHE A 90 -4.98 -23.24 4.08
C PHE A 90 -4.50 -24.26 3.04
N ARG A 91 -5.18 -24.27 1.90
CA ARG A 91 -4.76 -24.95 0.69
C ARG A 91 -4.36 -23.87 -0.31
N PRO A 92 -3.11 -23.85 -0.77
CA PRO A 92 -2.71 -22.91 -1.81
C PRO A 92 -3.62 -23.09 -3.00
N LEU A 93 -4.10 -21.97 -3.56
CA LEU A 93 -5.02 -22.01 -4.69
C LEU A 93 -4.38 -22.79 -5.84
N GLU A 94 -5.13 -23.76 -6.36
CA GLU A 94 -4.75 -24.59 -7.49
C GLU A 94 -4.46 -23.72 -8.71
N SER A 95 -3.49 -24.14 -9.50
CA SER A 95 -3.08 -23.38 -10.67
C SER A 95 -4.13 -23.39 -11.76
N SER A 96 -4.48 -22.23 -12.32
CA SER A 96 -5.34 -22.12 -13.51
C SER A 96 -4.77 -22.94 -14.67
N ARG A 97 -5.59 -23.84 -15.22
CA ARG A 97 -5.23 -24.75 -16.32
C ARG A 97 -5.95 -24.32 -17.60
N ILE A 98 -5.18 -24.19 -18.69
CA ILE A 98 -5.69 -23.86 -20.03
C ILE A 98 -5.79 -25.18 -20.81
N TYR A 99 -6.99 -25.52 -21.26
CA TYR A 99 -7.27 -26.69 -22.09
C TYR A 99 -7.64 -26.25 -23.51
N ASP A 100 -7.39 -27.10 -24.50
CA ASP A 100 -7.94 -26.92 -25.84
C ASP A 100 -9.41 -27.35 -25.93
N ARG A 101 -10.03 -27.13 -27.10
CA ARG A 101 -11.43 -27.49 -27.37
C ARG A 101 -11.74 -28.99 -27.25
N TYR A 102 -10.72 -29.84 -27.19
CA TYR A 102 -10.83 -31.30 -27.07
C TYR A 102 -10.48 -31.79 -25.65
N GLY A 103 -10.26 -30.86 -24.70
CA GLY A 103 -9.92 -31.18 -23.32
C GLY A 103 -8.45 -31.53 -23.08
N LYS A 104 -7.56 -31.31 -24.06
CA LYS A 104 -6.11 -31.53 -23.88
C LYS A 104 -5.50 -30.32 -23.16
N LEU A 105 -4.74 -30.56 -22.10
CA LEU A 105 -4.04 -29.50 -21.37
C LEU A 105 -2.99 -28.82 -22.28
N LEU A 106 -3.18 -27.53 -22.54
CA LEU A 106 -2.26 -26.70 -23.33
C LEU A 106 -1.21 -26.04 -22.46
N ALA A 107 -1.61 -25.54 -21.30
CA ALA A 107 -0.71 -24.87 -20.36
C ALA A 107 -1.26 -24.86 -18.94
N ASN A 108 -0.34 -24.85 -18.00
CA ASN A 108 -0.63 -24.52 -16.62
C ASN A 108 -0.05 -23.12 -16.34
N ILE A 109 -0.90 -22.15 -16.01
CA ILE A 109 -0.50 -20.74 -15.84
C ILE A 109 0.54 -20.59 -14.72
N GLN A 110 0.50 -21.45 -13.71
CA GLN A 110 1.45 -21.42 -12.59
C GLN A 110 2.44 -22.60 -12.63
N GLY A 111 2.48 -23.37 -13.73
CA GLY A 111 3.38 -24.50 -13.97
C GLY A 111 2.95 -25.81 -13.31
N ASP A 112 3.35 -26.93 -13.92
CA ASP A 112 2.88 -28.32 -13.64
C ASP A 112 3.20 -28.91 -12.25
N GLU A 113 3.69 -28.11 -11.30
CA GLU A 113 4.03 -28.58 -9.97
C GLU A 113 3.04 -28.02 -8.96
N ASP A 114 2.23 -28.92 -8.38
CA ASP A 114 1.33 -28.65 -7.27
C ASP A 114 2.09 -27.89 -6.18
N ARG A 115 1.45 -26.86 -5.62
CA ARG A 115 2.04 -26.05 -4.56
C ARG A 115 2.18 -26.93 -3.31
N ALA A 116 3.39 -27.45 -3.07
CA ALA A 116 3.70 -28.18 -1.85
C ALA A 116 3.74 -27.21 -0.66
N VAL A 117 2.74 -27.29 0.22
CA VAL A 117 2.77 -26.61 1.52
C VAL A 117 3.85 -27.27 2.37
N VAL A 118 4.79 -26.48 2.85
CA VAL A 118 5.87 -26.94 3.75
C VAL A 118 5.67 -26.30 5.11
N ALA A 119 5.82 -27.09 6.17
CA ALA A 119 5.76 -26.59 7.54
C ALA A 119 6.95 -25.64 7.80
N LEU A 120 6.77 -24.65 8.66
CA LEU A 120 7.79 -23.64 8.96
C LEU A 120 9.09 -24.27 9.48
N ASP A 121 8.98 -25.38 10.23
CA ASP A 121 10.11 -26.11 10.79
C ASP A 121 10.88 -26.93 9.75
N ASP A 122 10.23 -27.28 8.64
CA ASP A 122 10.87 -27.89 7.48
C ASP A 122 11.46 -26.86 6.50
N MET A 123 11.46 -25.57 6.85
CA MET A 123 12.15 -24.53 6.09
C MET A 123 13.51 -24.19 6.72
N SER A 124 14.49 -23.86 5.88
CA SER A 124 15.79 -23.38 6.33
C SER A 124 15.64 -22.19 7.29
N HIS A 125 16.32 -22.21 8.43
CA HIS A 125 16.31 -21.07 9.36
C HIS A 125 16.85 -19.78 8.73
N PHE A 126 17.71 -19.90 7.71
CA PHE A 126 18.23 -18.76 6.98
C PHE A 126 17.16 -18.05 6.17
N VAL A 127 16.22 -18.76 5.54
CA VAL A 127 15.16 -18.12 4.74
C VAL A 127 14.18 -17.36 5.61
N LYS A 128 13.80 -17.95 6.76
CA LYS A 128 12.95 -17.30 7.77
C LYS A 128 13.58 -15.97 8.21
N LYS A 129 14.86 -16.00 8.60
CA LYS A 129 15.61 -14.81 9.02
C LYS A 129 15.84 -13.80 7.90
N ALA A 130 16.14 -14.25 6.68
CA ALA A 130 16.40 -13.37 5.54
C ALA A 130 15.16 -12.58 5.13
N VAL A 131 14.00 -13.24 5.07
CA VAL A 131 12.72 -12.60 4.77
C VAL A 131 12.36 -11.60 5.86
N LEU A 132 12.43 -11.98 7.13
CA LEU A 132 12.14 -11.05 8.23
C LEU A 132 13.12 -9.87 8.28
N ALA A 133 14.40 -10.08 7.98
CA ALA A 133 15.40 -9.01 7.99
C ALA A 133 15.07 -7.90 6.97
N ILE A 134 14.51 -8.25 5.81
CA ILE A 134 14.28 -7.29 4.73
C ILE A 134 12.83 -6.80 4.62
N GLU A 135 11.85 -7.64 4.98
CA GLU A 135 10.42 -7.30 4.88
C GLU A 135 9.87 -6.75 6.21
N ASP A 136 10.26 -7.31 7.36
CA ASP A 136 9.63 -6.99 8.65
C ASP A 136 10.52 -7.34 9.86
N THR A 137 11.49 -6.46 10.15
CA THR A 137 12.48 -6.69 11.22
C THR A 137 11.89 -6.80 12.62
N ARG A 138 10.65 -6.33 12.82
CA ARG A 138 9.97 -6.32 14.12
C ARG A 138 8.76 -7.23 14.12
N PHE A 139 8.68 -8.18 13.19
CA PHE A 139 7.54 -9.07 13.01
C PHE A 139 7.01 -9.66 14.32
N TYR A 140 7.88 -10.21 15.17
CA TYR A 140 7.50 -10.79 16.47
C TYR A 140 7.17 -9.77 17.57
N ARG A 141 7.28 -8.47 17.31
CA ARG A 141 7.13 -7.38 18.30
C ARG A 141 5.92 -6.47 18.04
N HIS A 142 5.13 -6.72 17.00
CA HIS A 142 3.89 -5.99 16.71
C HIS A 142 2.74 -6.95 16.45
N ASN A 143 1.50 -6.45 16.40
CA ASN A 143 0.28 -7.25 16.20
C ASN A 143 -0.37 -6.85 14.86
N GLY A 144 0.28 -7.19 13.74
CA GLY A 144 -0.21 -6.91 12.39
C GLY A 144 0.22 -5.58 11.77
N ILE A 145 0.30 -4.51 12.56
CA ILE A 145 0.76 -3.20 12.06
C ILE A 145 1.95 -2.73 12.87
N ASP A 146 3.04 -2.40 12.17
CA ASP A 146 4.22 -1.82 12.79
C ASP A 146 4.16 -0.29 12.78
N PHE A 147 3.46 0.33 13.74
CA PHE A 147 3.38 1.80 13.83
C PHE A 147 4.75 2.48 13.93
N ARG A 148 5.70 1.90 14.70
CA ARG A 148 7.04 2.48 14.87
C ARG A 148 7.88 2.33 13.61
N GLY A 149 7.75 1.20 12.92
CA GLY A 149 8.40 0.92 11.64
C GLY A 149 7.84 1.78 10.52
N THR A 150 6.51 1.90 10.43
CA THR A 150 5.83 2.78 9.48
C THR A 150 6.23 4.24 9.69
N LEU A 151 6.19 4.75 10.92
CA LEU A 151 6.59 6.14 11.19
C LEU A 151 8.07 6.39 10.85
N ARG A 152 8.96 5.45 11.21
CA ARG A 152 10.37 5.52 10.84
C ARG A 152 10.54 5.55 9.32
N ALA A 153 9.89 4.63 8.61
CA ALA A 153 9.96 4.56 7.15
C ALA A 153 9.45 5.86 6.51
N VAL A 154 8.37 6.46 7.03
CA VAL A 154 7.90 7.77 6.56
C VAL A 154 8.97 8.84 6.74
N VAL A 155 9.54 8.99 7.94
CA VAL A 155 10.59 9.98 8.21
C VAL A 155 11.82 9.76 7.34
N THR A 156 12.30 8.51 7.23
CA THR A 156 13.46 8.16 6.40
C THR A 156 13.20 8.42 4.93
N ASN A 157 12.01 8.11 4.41
CA ASN A 157 11.65 8.35 3.01
C ASN A 157 11.54 9.85 2.70
N PHE A 158 11.15 10.69 3.66
CA PHE A 158 11.17 12.15 3.51
C PHE A 158 12.60 12.73 3.50
N GLN A 159 13.56 12.05 4.11
CA GLN A 159 14.95 12.49 4.23
C GLN A 159 15.88 11.88 3.17
N ALA A 160 15.43 10.87 2.41
CA ALA A 160 16.28 10.10 1.52
C ALA A 160 16.07 10.44 0.04
N ASP A 161 17.17 10.66 -0.68
CA ASP A 161 17.21 10.83 -2.14
C ASP A 161 17.10 9.46 -2.86
N GLY A 162 15.90 8.85 -2.80
CA GLY A 162 15.54 7.73 -3.69
C GLY A 162 15.51 6.33 -3.07
N HIS A 163 15.90 6.15 -1.81
CA HIS A 163 15.74 4.87 -1.09
C HIS A 163 14.41 4.81 -0.33
N VAL A 164 13.38 4.23 -0.96
CA VAL A 164 12.07 4.02 -0.31
C VAL A 164 12.09 2.76 0.53
N GLN A 165 12.01 2.93 1.85
CA GLN A 165 11.74 1.85 2.79
C GLN A 165 10.26 1.45 2.75
N GLY A 166 10.00 0.14 2.62
CA GLY A 166 8.65 -0.40 2.69
C GLY A 166 8.07 -0.29 4.10
N GLY A 167 6.85 0.23 4.23
CA GLY A 167 6.18 0.43 5.51
C GLY A 167 5.13 -0.63 5.88
N SER A 168 4.97 -1.69 5.07
CA SER A 168 3.96 -2.73 5.28
C SER A 168 4.57 -3.99 5.91
N THR A 169 3.87 -4.58 6.87
CA THR A 169 4.30 -5.78 7.60
C THR A 169 4.08 -7.06 6.80
N VAL A 170 4.71 -8.16 7.22
CA VAL A 170 4.48 -9.50 6.63
C VAL A 170 2.99 -9.89 6.68
N THR A 171 2.32 -9.62 7.81
CA THR A 171 0.88 -9.90 7.97
C THR A 171 0.04 -9.07 6.99
N GLN A 172 0.36 -7.79 6.81
CA GLN A 172 -0.33 -6.93 5.85
C GLN A 172 -0.16 -7.44 4.42
N GLN A 173 1.05 -7.89 4.07
CA GLN A 173 1.31 -8.47 2.77
C GLN A 173 0.55 -9.78 2.56
N LEU A 174 0.50 -10.65 3.58
CA LEU A 174 -0.26 -11.90 3.54
C LEU A 174 -1.75 -11.64 3.26
N VAL A 175 -2.40 -10.76 4.04
CA VAL A 175 -3.83 -10.50 3.87
C VAL A 175 -4.14 -9.80 2.55
N LYS A 176 -3.26 -8.89 2.11
CA LYS A 176 -3.37 -8.23 0.81
C LYS A 176 -3.37 -9.27 -0.32
N ASN A 177 -2.47 -10.25 -0.27
CA ASN A 177 -2.33 -11.24 -1.32
C ASN A 177 -3.44 -12.31 -1.30
N LEU A 178 -4.10 -12.55 -0.16
CA LEU A 178 -5.10 -13.60 -0.03
C LEU A 178 -6.55 -13.12 -0.15
N PHE A 179 -6.85 -11.90 0.30
CA PHE A 179 -8.24 -11.47 0.51
C PHE A 179 -8.65 -10.25 -0.28
N LEU A 180 -7.70 -9.49 -0.83
CA LEU A 180 -7.96 -8.16 -1.36
C LEU A 180 -7.59 -8.07 -2.83
N THR A 181 -8.37 -7.28 -3.56
CA THR A 181 -8.07 -6.96 -4.95
C THR A 181 -6.88 -5.99 -5.05
N PRO A 182 -6.23 -5.88 -6.21
CA PRO A 182 -5.02 -5.05 -6.37
C PRO A 182 -5.28 -3.53 -6.36
N GLU A 183 -6.54 -3.10 -6.37
CA GLU A 183 -6.94 -1.71 -6.54
C GLU A 183 -6.40 -0.79 -5.44
N LYS A 184 -5.51 0.16 -5.77
CA LYS A 184 -4.89 1.04 -4.79
C LYS A 184 -5.87 2.11 -4.28
N SER A 185 -6.58 1.82 -3.19
CA SER A 185 -7.44 2.78 -2.49
C SER A 185 -7.15 2.85 -0.98
N TYR A 186 -7.47 3.99 -0.35
CA TYR A 186 -7.40 4.15 1.11
C TYR A 186 -8.33 3.17 1.84
N ILE A 187 -9.50 2.87 1.24
CA ILE A 187 -10.44 1.87 1.75
C ILE A 187 -9.81 0.48 1.76
N ARG A 188 -9.11 0.08 0.68
CA ARG A 188 -8.36 -1.19 0.68
C ARG A 188 -7.30 -1.20 1.76
N LYS A 189 -6.58 -0.09 2.00
CA LYS A 189 -5.55 -0.04 3.06
C LYS A 189 -6.16 -0.17 4.47
N LEU A 190 -7.35 0.38 4.69
CA LEU A 190 -8.11 0.17 5.92
C LEU A 190 -8.54 -1.30 6.07
N LYS A 191 -9.01 -1.94 4.98
CA LYS A 191 -9.30 -3.38 4.95
C LYS A 191 -8.07 -4.23 5.29
N GLU A 192 -6.91 -3.91 4.72
CA GLU A 192 -5.63 -4.58 5.05
C GLU A 192 -5.32 -4.48 6.55
N ALA A 193 -5.43 -3.28 7.12
CA ALA A 193 -5.15 -3.03 8.54
C ALA A 193 -6.09 -3.85 9.45
N ALA A 194 -7.39 -3.83 9.17
CA ALA A 194 -8.38 -4.55 9.95
C ALA A 194 -8.25 -6.08 9.82
N LEU A 195 -8.03 -6.60 8.60
CA LEU A 195 -7.78 -8.02 8.37
C LEU A 195 -6.48 -8.48 9.03
N SER A 196 -5.43 -7.67 8.97
CA SER A 196 -4.16 -7.99 9.64
C SER A 196 -4.36 -8.15 11.15
N ALA A 197 -5.12 -7.24 11.77
CA ALA A 197 -5.44 -7.34 13.18
C ALA A 197 -6.30 -8.57 13.49
N LYS A 198 -7.25 -8.94 12.62
CA LYS A 198 -8.08 -10.15 12.77
C LYS A 198 -7.23 -11.43 12.69
N VAL A 199 -6.33 -11.51 11.71
CA VAL A 199 -5.38 -12.63 11.54
C VAL A 199 -4.46 -12.77 12.75
N GLU A 200 -3.90 -11.66 13.24
CA GLU A 200 -2.95 -11.67 14.38
C GLU A 200 -3.59 -12.02 15.72
N ARG A 201 -4.90 -11.81 15.86
CA ARG A 201 -5.64 -12.28 17.05
C ARG A 201 -5.93 -13.78 16.99
N ARG A 202 -5.98 -14.37 15.80
CA ARG A 202 -6.42 -15.76 15.58
C ARG A 202 -5.25 -16.73 15.44
N TYR A 203 -4.16 -16.31 14.81
CA TYR A 203 -3.02 -17.16 14.45
C TYR A 203 -1.73 -16.70 15.14
N SER A 204 -0.87 -17.66 15.49
CA SER A 204 0.46 -17.36 16.02
C SER A 204 1.36 -16.73 14.95
N LYS A 205 2.40 -16.02 15.39
CA LYS A 205 3.40 -15.43 14.48
C LYS A 205 4.04 -16.46 13.56
N ASP A 206 4.36 -17.63 14.09
CA ASP A 206 4.96 -18.72 13.31
C ASP A 206 4.00 -19.20 12.23
N ARG A 207 2.71 -19.41 12.56
CA ARG A 207 1.71 -19.80 11.57
C ARG A 207 1.52 -18.72 10.50
N ILE A 208 1.53 -17.44 10.86
CA ILE A 208 1.44 -16.33 9.90
C ILE A 208 2.65 -16.34 8.96
N LEU A 209 3.87 -16.53 9.48
CA LEU A 209 5.08 -16.59 8.67
C LEU A 209 5.08 -17.82 7.75
N GLU A 210 4.59 -18.96 8.23
CA GLU A 210 4.42 -20.17 7.43
C GLU A 210 3.48 -19.96 6.25
N LEU A 211 2.29 -19.39 6.51
CA LEU A 211 1.31 -19.07 5.49
C LEU A 211 1.89 -18.08 4.46
N TYR A 212 2.60 -17.05 4.94
CA TYR A 212 3.26 -16.08 4.08
C TYR A 212 4.30 -16.72 3.16
N LEU A 213 5.21 -17.54 3.71
CA LEU A 213 6.27 -18.18 2.92
C LEU A 213 5.73 -19.22 1.94
N ASN A 214 4.58 -19.84 2.23
CA ASN A 214 3.92 -20.77 1.30
C ASN A 214 3.06 -20.05 0.25
N GLN A 215 2.64 -18.80 0.48
CA GLN A 215 1.79 -18.06 -0.44
C GLN A 215 2.54 -17.08 -1.33
N VAL A 216 3.60 -16.45 -0.84
CA VAL A 216 4.22 -15.30 -1.53
C VAL A 216 4.84 -15.67 -2.87
N TYR A 217 4.76 -14.75 -3.83
CA TYR A 217 5.32 -14.93 -5.18
C TYR A 217 6.81 -14.57 -5.21
N PHE A 218 7.66 -15.53 -5.56
CA PHE A 218 9.11 -15.38 -5.68
C PHE A 218 9.57 -15.13 -7.12
N GLY A 219 8.65 -15.00 -8.08
CA GLY A 219 9.01 -14.82 -9.48
C GLY A 219 9.15 -16.15 -10.21
N ASN A 220 9.27 -16.10 -11.54
CA ASN A 220 9.44 -17.30 -12.36
C ASN A 220 8.38 -18.38 -12.06
N GLN A 221 7.10 -17.98 -11.93
CA GLN A 221 5.96 -18.87 -11.62
C GLN A 221 6.09 -19.62 -10.27
N SER A 222 6.94 -19.13 -9.36
CA SER A 222 7.19 -19.75 -8.07
C SER A 222 6.36 -19.09 -6.97
N TYR A 223 5.18 -19.63 -6.73
CA TYR A 223 4.38 -19.32 -5.54
C TYR A 223 4.77 -20.28 -4.41
N GLY A 224 5.18 -19.71 -3.28
CA GLY A 224 5.66 -20.47 -2.14
C GLY A 224 7.15 -20.84 -2.21
N ILE A 225 7.75 -20.94 -1.03
CA ILE A 225 9.20 -21.06 -0.89
C ILE A 225 9.76 -22.39 -1.39
N GLU A 226 9.03 -23.49 -1.24
CA GLU A 226 9.46 -24.82 -1.72
C GLU A 226 9.57 -24.85 -3.24
N LYS A 227 8.57 -24.30 -3.93
CA LYS A 227 8.58 -24.19 -5.39
C LYS A 227 9.72 -23.27 -5.86
N ALA A 228 9.94 -22.15 -5.16
CA ALA A 228 11.06 -21.26 -5.47
C ALA A 228 12.42 -21.94 -5.29
N ALA A 229 12.64 -22.66 -4.18
CA ALA A 229 13.88 -23.38 -3.92
C ALA A 229 14.17 -24.43 -5.01
N ARG A 230 13.16 -25.21 -5.40
CA ARG A 230 13.28 -26.22 -6.47
C ARG A 230 13.57 -25.57 -7.81
N ARG A 231 12.88 -24.48 -8.12
CA ARG A 231 12.96 -23.84 -9.42
C ARG A 231 14.26 -23.09 -9.62
N TYR A 232 14.72 -22.33 -8.63
CA TYR A 232 15.96 -21.55 -8.71
C TYR A 232 17.22 -22.37 -8.42
N PHE A 233 17.17 -23.37 -7.54
CA PHE A 233 18.37 -24.06 -7.04
C PHE A 233 18.32 -25.59 -7.09
N LYS A 234 17.21 -26.18 -7.56
CA LYS A 234 17.00 -27.64 -7.58
C LYS A 234 17.14 -28.27 -6.18
N LYS A 235 16.69 -27.55 -5.16
CA LYS A 235 16.76 -27.93 -3.74
C LYS A 235 15.41 -27.83 -3.06
N SER A 236 15.20 -28.55 -1.97
CA SER A 236 14.08 -28.26 -1.05
C SER A 236 14.36 -26.97 -0.27
N ALA A 237 13.30 -26.27 0.18
CA ALA A 237 13.39 -25.11 1.06
C ALA A 237 14.17 -25.38 2.34
N ARG A 238 14.17 -26.63 2.82
CA ARG A 238 14.97 -27.06 3.99
C ARG A 238 16.49 -26.97 3.74
N GLN A 239 16.91 -27.14 2.49
CA GLN A 239 18.31 -27.24 2.08
C GLN A 239 18.90 -25.91 1.58
N LEU A 240 18.11 -24.82 1.61
CA LEU A 240 18.59 -23.50 1.22
C LEU A 240 19.71 -23.03 2.15
N ASN A 241 20.85 -22.68 1.56
CA ASN A 241 21.94 -22.04 2.30
C ASN A 241 21.66 -20.53 2.52
N LEU A 242 22.56 -19.86 3.23
CA LEU A 242 22.44 -18.42 3.55
C LEU A 242 22.38 -17.53 2.29
N GLY A 243 23.24 -17.77 1.29
CA GLY A 243 23.26 -16.99 0.06
C GLY A 243 22.00 -17.17 -0.78
N GLU A 244 21.53 -18.41 -0.93
CA GLU A 244 20.29 -18.77 -1.65
C GLU A 244 19.06 -18.18 -0.96
N SER A 245 19.02 -18.26 0.38
CA SER A 245 17.97 -17.64 1.20
C SER A 245 17.93 -16.12 1.03
N ALA A 246 19.08 -15.47 1.00
CA ALA A 246 19.19 -14.03 0.78
C ALA A 246 18.75 -13.62 -0.64
N VAL A 247 19.04 -14.44 -1.66
CA VAL A 247 18.51 -14.22 -3.02
C VAL A 247 16.99 -14.28 -3.01
N LEU A 248 16.38 -15.36 -2.48
CA LEU A 248 14.92 -15.51 -2.50
C LEU A 248 14.20 -14.42 -1.69
N ALA A 249 14.72 -14.05 -0.52
CA ALA A 249 14.18 -12.93 0.25
C ALA A 249 14.29 -11.60 -0.53
N GLY A 250 15.38 -11.40 -1.27
CA GLY A 250 15.58 -10.22 -2.10
C GLY A 250 14.57 -10.08 -3.23
N LEU A 251 14.08 -11.20 -3.78
CA LEU A 251 13.11 -11.23 -4.88
C LEU A 251 11.75 -10.65 -4.49
N LEU A 252 11.36 -10.74 -3.22
CA LEU A 252 10.02 -10.31 -2.75
C LEU A 252 9.69 -8.86 -3.10
N LYS A 253 10.69 -7.97 -3.13
CA LYS A 253 10.54 -6.55 -3.51
C LYS A 253 10.08 -6.37 -4.96
N ALA A 254 10.60 -7.18 -5.87
CA ALA A 254 10.33 -7.10 -7.31
C ALA A 254 10.67 -8.45 -7.97
N PRO A 255 9.77 -9.45 -7.90
CA PRO A 255 10.12 -10.83 -8.21
C PRO A 255 10.64 -11.04 -9.65
N GLU A 256 10.03 -10.37 -10.62
CA GLU A 256 10.48 -10.41 -12.02
C GLU A 256 11.65 -9.44 -12.28
N GLY A 257 11.59 -8.23 -11.72
CA GLY A 257 12.59 -7.16 -11.92
C GLY A 257 13.94 -7.42 -11.24
N LEU A 258 13.99 -8.34 -10.27
CA LEU A 258 15.20 -8.75 -9.55
C LEU A 258 15.58 -10.21 -9.82
N SER A 259 14.97 -10.84 -10.82
CA SER A 259 15.25 -12.23 -11.17
C SER A 259 16.73 -12.43 -11.54
N PRO A 260 17.47 -13.33 -10.88
CA PRO A 260 18.89 -13.55 -11.17
C PRO A 260 19.15 -14.13 -12.57
N TYR A 261 18.13 -14.66 -13.23
CA TYR A 261 18.20 -15.11 -14.63
C TYR A 261 18.31 -13.94 -15.62
N ASN A 262 17.58 -12.86 -15.36
CA ASN A 262 17.45 -11.72 -16.28
C ASN A 262 18.33 -10.54 -15.84
N TYR A 263 18.47 -10.34 -14.53
CA TYR A 263 19.12 -9.18 -13.91
C TYR A 263 20.16 -9.61 -12.86
N PRO A 264 21.20 -10.38 -13.22
CA PRO A 264 22.14 -10.97 -12.26
C PRO A 264 22.88 -9.94 -11.40
N LYS A 265 23.20 -8.76 -11.96
CA LYS A 265 23.85 -7.67 -11.22
C LYS A 265 22.90 -7.07 -10.17
N ALA A 266 21.65 -6.80 -10.52
CA ALA A 266 20.64 -6.28 -9.60
C ALA A 266 20.28 -7.31 -8.51
N ALA A 267 20.12 -8.58 -8.89
CA ALA A 267 19.90 -9.68 -7.97
C ALA A 267 21.06 -9.83 -6.97
N LYS A 268 22.31 -9.71 -7.45
CA LYS A 268 23.49 -9.75 -6.59
C LYS A 268 23.51 -8.59 -5.61
N ALA A 269 23.31 -7.34 -6.07
CA ALA A 269 23.25 -6.17 -5.20
C ALA A 269 22.17 -6.34 -4.13
N ARG A 270 20.97 -6.81 -4.53
CA ARG A 270 19.88 -7.07 -3.59
C ARG A 270 20.21 -8.19 -2.59
N LYS A 271 20.87 -9.27 -3.01
CA LYS A 271 21.36 -10.32 -2.11
C LYS A 271 22.29 -9.72 -1.05
N GLU A 272 23.22 -8.87 -1.46
CA GLU A 272 24.18 -8.23 -0.57
C GLU A 272 23.49 -7.29 0.43
N GLU A 273 22.47 -6.53 0.01
CA GLU A 273 21.62 -5.74 0.92
C GLU A 273 20.93 -6.62 1.98
N VAL A 274 20.36 -7.75 1.58
CA VAL A 274 19.71 -8.70 2.52
C VAL A 274 20.73 -9.25 3.51
N LEU A 275 21.89 -9.69 3.04
CA LEU A 275 22.96 -10.21 3.89
C LEU A 275 23.46 -9.15 4.87
N ALA A 276 23.65 -7.91 4.42
CA ALA A 276 24.06 -6.80 5.27
C ALA A 276 23.02 -6.56 6.37
N LYS A 277 21.73 -6.60 6.03
CA LYS A 277 20.65 -6.43 7.00
C LYS A 277 20.57 -7.57 8.01
N MET A 278 20.77 -8.82 7.56
CA MET A 278 20.87 -9.98 8.46
C MET A 278 22.05 -9.84 9.43
N PHE A 279 23.19 -9.33 8.96
CA PHE A 279 24.36 -9.08 9.81
C PHE A 279 24.11 -7.97 10.83
N GLU A 280 23.55 -6.82 10.40
CA GLU A 280 23.18 -5.69 11.26
C GLU A 280 22.23 -6.13 12.40
N LEU A 281 21.29 -7.03 12.11
CA LEU A 281 20.33 -7.55 13.08
C LEU A 281 20.88 -8.70 13.94
N GLY A 282 22.14 -9.11 13.75
CA GLY A 282 22.78 -10.20 14.49
C GLY A 282 22.24 -11.60 14.15
N TYR A 283 21.58 -11.76 12.99
CA TYR A 283 21.04 -13.05 12.55
C TYR A 283 22.11 -14.02 12.04
N ILE A 284 23.24 -13.47 11.60
CA ILE A 284 24.42 -14.18 11.09
C ILE A 284 25.69 -13.58 11.68
N THR A 285 26.75 -14.38 11.78
CA THR A 285 28.06 -13.93 12.25
C THR A 285 28.85 -13.26 11.15
N GLU A 286 29.89 -12.50 11.51
CA GLU A 286 30.77 -11.86 10.55
C GLU A 286 31.45 -12.86 9.58
N PRO A 287 31.97 -14.02 10.03
CA PRO A 287 32.48 -15.04 9.10
C PRO A 287 31.42 -15.56 8.12
N GLN A 288 30.18 -15.78 8.59
CA GLN A 288 29.08 -16.20 7.72
C GLN A 288 28.75 -15.13 6.68
N TYR A 289 28.70 -13.86 7.10
CA TYR A 289 28.46 -12.73 6.21
C TYR A 289 29.54 -12.62 5.12
N ARG A 290 30.83 -12.59 5.51
CA ARG A 290 31.96 -12.50 4.57
C ARG A 290 32.01 -13.69 3.60
N ARG A 291 31.65 -14.89 4.05
CA ARG A 291 31.54 -16.08 3.18
C ARG A 291 30.39 -15.95 2.19
N ALA A 292 29.20 -15.59 2.65
CA ALA A 292 28.00 -15.49 1.80
C ALA A 292 28.10 -14.38 0.73
N LEU A 293 28.89 -13.33 0.98
CA LEU A 293 29.22 -12.32 -0.04
C LEU A 293 30.02 -12.91 -1.21
N LYS A 294 30.97 -13.81 -0.92
CA LYS A 294 31.84 -14.47 -1.91
C LYS A 294 31.19 -15.67 -2.59
N ASP A 295 30.19 -16.28 -1.96
CA ASP A 295 29.49 -17.44 -2.49
C ASP A 295 28.85 -17.14 -3.85
N LYS A 296 29.30 -17.89 -4.87
CA LYS A 296 28.70 -17.88 -6.20
C LYS A 296 27.39 -18.67 -6.15
N ILE A 297 26.31 -18.01 -6.51
CA ILE A 297 24.99 -18.64 -6.58
C ILE A 297 24.89 -19.43 -7.88
N VAL A 298 24.72 -20.74 -7.76
CA VAL A 298 24.49 -21.63 -8.91
C VAL A 298 22.99 -21.73 -9.13
N LEU A 299 22.52 -21.18 -10.25
CA LEU A 299 21.12 -21.28 -10.65
C LEU A 299 20.88 -22.60 -11.37
N ASN A 300 19.70 -23.17 -11.15
CA ASN A 300 19.18 -24.27 -11.96
C ASN A 300 18.78 -23.78 -13.35
N ASP A 301 18.85 -24.65 -14.36
CA ASP A 301 18.49 -24.30 -15.73
C ASP A 301 17.01 -23.91 -15.86
N ARG A 302 16.72 -22.86 -16.63
CA ARG A 302 15.36 -22.50 -17.00
C ARG A 302 14.79 -23.56 -17.93
N LYS A 303 13.99 -24.49 -17.42
CA LYS A 303 13.12 -25.30 -18.27
C LYS A 303 12.02 -24.40 -18.85
N ALA A 304 12.07 -24.13 -20.15
CA ALA A 304 10.95 -23.53 -20.88
C ALA A 304 9.79 -24.55 -20.90
N LYS A 305 8.78 -24.35 -20.05
CA LYS A 305 7.65 -25.29 -19.89
C LYS A 305 6.50 -25.08 -20.88
N TYR A 306 6.54 -24.06 -21.73
CA TYR A 306 5.61 -23.99 -22.86
C TYR A 306 6.12 -24.87 -24.01
N ALA A 307 6.21 -26.18 -23.78
CA ALA A 307 6.80 -27.10 -24.73
C ALA A 307 5.99 -27.20 -26.04
N ASN A 308 4.69 -26.87 -26.02
CA ASN A 308 3.84 -27.11 -27.18
C ASN A 308 3.33 -25.85 -27.92
N HIS A 309 3.03 -24.72 -27.26
CA HIS A 309 2.53 -23.51 -27.97
C HIS A 309 2.85 -22.18 -27.24
N PRO A 310 4.13 -21.78 -27.13
CA PRO A 310 4.56 -20.64 -26.31
C PRO A 310 3.90 -19.31 -26.70
N TYR A 311 3.76 -19.04 -28.00
CA TYR A 311 3.19 -17.76 -28.47
C TYR A 311 1.69 -17.65 -28.18
N PHE A 312 0.93 -18.72 -28.48
CA PHE A 312 -0.52 -18.74 -28.23
C PHE A 312 -0.82 -18.63 -26.74
N VAL A 313 -0.12 -19.41 -25.90
CA VAL A 313 -0.30 -19.36 -24.45
C VAL A 313 0.09 -18.00 -23.88
N THR A 314 1.19 -17.40 -24.36
CA THR A 314 1.61 -16.06 -23.91
C THR A 314 0.59 -15.00 -24.29
N TYR A 315 0.11 -15.02 -25.53
CA TYR A 315 -0.95 -14.11 -26.00
C TYR A 315 -2.22 -14.26 -25.14
N LEU A 316 -2.65 -15.51 -24.90
CA LEU A 316 -3.84 -15.80 -24.11
C LEU A 316 -3.69 -15.38 -22.65
N ILE A 317 -2.50 -15.58 -22.05
CA ILE A 317 -2.20 -15.07 -20.71
C ILE A 317 -2.26 -13.54 -20.68
N GLN A 318 -1.68 -12.84 -21.65
CA GLN A 318 -1.73 -11.37 -21.70
C GLN A 318 -3.17 -10.85 -21.82
N GLU A 319 -3.99 -11.49 -22.64
CA GLU A 319 -5.40 -11.12 -22.79
C GLU A 319 -6.20 -11.40 -21.51
N LEU A 320 -5.95 -12.53 -20.85
CA LEU A 320 -6.55 -12.85 -19.56
C LEU A 320 -6.08 -11.92 -18.44
N GLU A 321 -4.80 -11.56 -18.39
CA GLU A 321 -4.25 -10.59 -17.42
C GLU A 321 -4.85 -9.20 -17.63
N ALA A 322 -5.12 -8.80 -18.88
CA ALA A 322 -5.77 -7.52 -19.19
C ALA A 322 -7.26 -7.50 -18.76
N MET A 323 -7.98 -8.61 -18.94
CA MET A 323 -9.40 -8.70 -18.61
C MET A 323 -9.67 -8.88 -17.11
N TYR A 324 -8.90 -9.76 -16.45
CA TYR A 324 -9.18 -10.18 -15.06
C TYR A 324 -8.14 -9.67 -14.06
N GLY A 325 -7.02 -9.12 -14.53
CA GLY A 325 -5.88 -8.78 -13.70
C GLY A 325 -4.97 -9.99 -13.45
N ALA A 326 -3.67 -9.73 -13.36
CA ALA A 326 -2.65 -10.76 -13.14
C ALA A 326 -2.88 -11.57 -11.85
N ASP A 327 -3.45 -10.96 -10.82
CA ASP A 327 -3.71 -11.66 -9.57
C ASP A 327 -4.87 -12.65 -9.69
N VAL A 328 -6.01 -12.29 -10.29
CA VAL A 328 -7.13 -13.25 -10.47
C VAL A 328 -6.67 -14.46 -11.29
N LEU A 329 -5.96 -14.21 -12.39
CA LEU A 329 -5.44 -15.28 -13.24
C LEU A 329 -4.48 -16.24 -12.50
N ARG A 330 -3.76 -15.74 -11.49
CA ARG A 330 -2.76 -16.48 -10.69
C ARG A 330 -3.30 -16.97 -9.34
N HIS A 331 -4.55 -16.69 -9.01
CA HIS A 331 -5.18 -17.14 -7.77
C HIS A 331 -6.46 -17.95 -8.01
N GLY A 332 -6.98 -17.99 -9.23
CA GLY A 332 -8.22 -18.71 -9.56
C GLY A 332 -9.42 -17.80 -9.40
#